data_AF-A0A6A9T6W8-F1
#
_entry.id   AF-A0A6A9T6W8-F1
#
_cell.length_a   1.000
_cell.length_b   1.000
_cell.length_c   1.000
_cell.angle_alpha   90.00
_cell.angle_beta   90.00
_cell.angle_gamma   90.00
#
_symmetry.space_group_name_H-M   'P 1'
#
loop_
_entity.id
_entity.type
_entity.pdbx_description
1 polymer ?
#
loop_
_entity_poly.entity_id
_entity_poly.type
_entity_poly.pdbx_seq_one_letter_code
_entity_poly.pdbx_strand_id
1 'polypeptide(L)'
;MDTSPYEAFAEAAADGIAFDGLSATTSDGQVEVTTPETSVTAPVSAPRGGLAPVEEYITDWFFWHQHAPQAEDRWAFLRWLESAEERSVPDRYEALGDGHTRSWGQLAVTVTLGEGGERRYDLRHEADAGTPAAELTGHDDPREMRDIVEADERGRYRPLKTAPTLVDGWVFHDIDAATLLEAIEYCYPATVANWHREREGELDISHWRETMERQTGIYGVIQTWDRGEGHDHVEWVAEACCADSQCLKRREWQYDGETDLSTDGGDGAFPCREPCSVVVSAARQWTKLEGEQSRTYEFELTPSEKEQLEALVDAVADGRAAEIREADLYDGANRYRTRFLRAKLFDDEGNLCGVPTSPEE
;
A
#
# COMPACT_ATOMS: atom_id res chain seq x y z
N MET A 1 -28.61 7.43 -25.23
CA MET A 1 -28.41 6.64 -26.46
C MET A 1 -26.93 6.38 -26.42
N ASP A 2 -26.51 5.17 -26.06
CA ASP A 2 -25.09 4.87 -25.90
C ASP A 2 -24.41 5.11 -27.25
N THR A 3 -23.51 6.07 -27.27
CA THR A 3 -22.78 6.44 -28.48
C THR A 3 -21.91 5.26 -28.88
N SER A 4 -22.05 4.80 -30.12
CA SER A 4 -21.21 3.73 -30.66
C SER A 4 -19.73 4.13 -30.56
N PRO A 5 -18.82 3.25 -30.08
CA PRO A 5 -17.39 3.54 -30.02
C PRO A 5 -16.83 4.02 -31.36
N TYR A 6 -17.29 3.43 -32.46
CA TYR A 6 -16.88 3.79 -33.82
C TYR A 6 -17.38 5.17 -34.26
N GLU A 7 -18.57 5.57 -33.83
CA GLU A 7 -19.15 6.87 -34.20
C GLU A 7 -18.45 7.99 -33.42
N ALA A 8 -18.26 7.81 -32.11
CA ALA A 8 -17.49 8.73 -31.27
C ALA A 8 -16.04 8.87 -31.76
N PHE A 9 -15.42 7.74 -32.14
CA PHE A 9 -14.06 7.73 -32.68
C PHE A 9 -13.96 8.49 -34.01
N ALA A 10 -14.90 8.25 -34.95
CA ALA A 10 -14.90 8.94 -36.23
C ALA A 10 -15.14 10.45 -36.09
N GLU A 11 -15.96 10.88 -35.13
CA GLU A 11 -16.15 12.29 -34.81
C GLU A 11 -14.86 12.92 -34.25
N ALA A 12 -14.24 12.29 -33.26
CA ALA A 12 -13.00 12.78 -32.65
C ALA A 12 -11.79 12.77 -33.61
N ALA A 13 -11.77 11.88 -34.61
CA ALA A 13 -10.73 11.85 -35.63
C ALA A 13 -10.69 13.11 -36.51
N ALA A 14 -11.72 13.97 -36.47
CA ALA A 14 -11.68 15.28 -37.13
C ALA A 14 -10.63 16.22 -36.52
N ASP A 15 -10.39 16.12 -35.20
CA ASP A 15 -9.40 16.91 -34.47
C ASP A 15 -8.02 16.23 -34.42
N GLY A 16 -7.93 15.01 -34.96
CA GLY A 16 -6.74 14.16 -34.92
C GLY A 16 -6.66 13.37 -33.62
N ILE A 17 -6.38 12.07 -33.74
CA ILE A 17 -6.19 11.16 -32.61
C ILE A 17 -4.77 10.61 -32.67
N ALA A 18 -4.10 10.57 -31.51
CA ALA A 18 -2.86 9.84 -31.29
C ALA A 18 -2.89 9.23 -29.88
N PHE A 19 -3.02 7.91 -29.77
CA PHE A 19 -3.22 7.22 -28.49
C PHE A 19 -2.80 5.75 -28.56
N ASP A 20 -1.95 5.24 -27.66
CA ASP A 20 -1.56 3.82 -27.59
C ASP A 20 -1.15 3.17 -28.92
N GLY A 21 -0.40 3.92 -29.75
CA GLY A 21 0.03 3.45 -31.08
C GLY A 21 -1.01 3.58 -32.18
N LEU A 22 -2.24 3.99 -31.84
CA LEU A 22 -3.29 4.39 -32.77
C LEU A 22 -3.07 5.84 -33.21
N SER A 23 -3.24 6.09 -34.50
CA SER A 23 -3.36 7.44 -35.06
C SER A 23 -4.54 7.50 -36.01
N ALA A 24 -5.31 8.59 -35.97
CA ALA A 24 -6.40 8.79 -36.90
C ALA A 24 -6.60 10.24 -37.30
N THR A 25 -7.00 10.45 -38.55
CA THR A 25 -7.37 11.75 -39.10
C THR A 25 -8.58 11.60 -40.01
N THR A 26 -9.29 12.71 -40.26
CA THR A 26 -10.40 12.75 -41.21
C THR A 26 -10.02 13.59 -42.43
N SER A 27 -10.20 13.02 -43.63
CA SER A 27 -10.04 13.72 -44.91
C SER A 27 -11.12 13.27 -45.90
N ASP A 28 -11.69 14.20 -46.65
CA ASP A 28 -12.67 13.91 -47.72
C ASP A 28 -13.85 13.01 -47.29
N GLY A 29 -14.31 13.14 -46.03
CA GLY A 29 -15.40 12.33 -45.47
C GLY A 29 -15.01 10.87 -45.16
N GLN A 30 -13.72 10.56 -45.17
CA GLN A 30 -13.14 9.30 -44.72
C GLN A 30 -12.37 9.52 -43.42
N VAL A 31 -12.47 8.57 -42.50
CA VAL A 31 -11.56 8.42 -41.37
C VAL A 31 -10.46 7.45 -41.76
N GLU A 32 -9.22 7.91 -41.70
CA GLU A 32 -8.01 7.13 -41.94
C GLU A 32 -7.40 6.78 -40.59
N VAL A 33 -7.15 5.50 -40.35
CA VAL A 33 -6.64 4.99 -39.07
C VAL A 33 -5.39 4.18 -39.33
N THR A 34 -4.33 4.44 -38.58
CA THR A 34 -3.07 3.71 -38.63
C THR A 34 -2.70 3.23 -37.24
N THR A 35 -2.38 1.93 -37.16
CA THR A 35 -1.82 1.22 -36.01
C THR A 35 -0.40 0.76 -36.36
N PRO A 36 0.38 0.17 -35.44
CA PRO A 36 1.69 -0.38 -35.76
C PRO A 36 1.66 -1.48 -36.84
N GLU A 37 0.55 -2.19 -36.97
CA GLU A 37 0.43 -3.38 -37.81
C GLU A 37 -0.32 -3.15 -39.11
N THR A 38 -1.29 -2.23 -39.11
CA THR A 38 -2.18 -2.01 -40.25
C THR A 38 -2.69 -0.58 -40.36
N SER A 39 -3.05 -0.19 -41.57
CA SER A 39 -3.78 1.03 -41.86
C SER A 39 -5.11 0.69 -42.53
N VAL A 40 -6.19 1.29 -42.04
CA VAL A 40 -7.55 1.10 -42.55
C VAL A 40 -8.21 2.45 -42.80
N THR A 41 -9.23 2.43 -43.66
CA THR A 41 -10.01 3.63 -43.99
C THR A 41 -11.48 3.27 -43.99
N ALA A 42 -12.32 4.16 -43.47
CA ALA A 42 -13.77 3.99 -43.49
C ALA A 42 -14.50 5.32 -43.75
N PRO A 43 -15.71 5.31 -44.33
CA PRO A 43 -16.53 6.51 -44.39
C PRO A 43 -16.94 6.97 -42.99
N VAL A 44 -16.85 8.28 -42.71
CA VAL A 44 -17.28 8.87 -41.43
C VAL A 44 -18.76 8.60 -41.15
N SER A 45 -19.59 8.46 -42.19
CA SER A 45 -21.01 8.15 -42.08
C SER A 45 -21.32 6.69 -41.74
N ALA A 46 -20.36 5.78 -41.86
CA ALA A 46 -20.52 4.35 -41.58
C ALA A 46 -19.18 3.70 -41.17
N PRO A 47 -18.56 4.14 -40.06
CA PRO A 47 -17.16 3.83 -39.75
C PRO A 47 -16.95 2.34 -39.39
N ARG A 48 -17.92 1.72 -38.72
CA ARG A 48 -17.79 0.35 -38.17
C ARG A 48 -17.30 -0.69 -39.16
N GLY A 49 -17.81 -0.68 -40.39
CA GLY A 49 -17.48 -1.71 -41.38
C GLY A 49 -16.01 -1.68 -41.81
N GLY A 50 -15.44 -0.49 -42.03
CA GLY A 50 -14.03 -0.35 -42.45
C GLY A 50 -13.05 -0.40 -41.28
N LEU A 51 -13.51 -0.07 -40.08
CA LEU A 51 -12.68 0.00 -38.88
C LEU A 51 -12.67 -1.27 -38.02
N ALA A 52 -13.49 -2.27 -38.34
CA ALA A 52 -13.51 -3.56 -37.63
C ALA A 52 -12.11 -4.23 -37.47
N PRO A 53 -11.18 -4.16 -38.43
CA PRO A 53 -9.85 -4.76 -38.26
C PRO A 53 -8.97 -4.13 -37.16
N VAL A 54 -9.37 -2.97 -36.62
CA VAL A 54 -8.66 -2.26 -35.53
C VAL A 54 -9.59 -2.01 -34.34
N GLU A 55 -10.60 -2.87 -34.14
CA GLU A 55 -11.63 -2.74 -33.11
C GLU A 55 -11.06 -2.59 -31.70
N GLU A 56 -10.03 -3.36 -31.35
CA GLU A 56 -9.37 -3.31 -30.03
C GLU A 56 -8.82 -1.91 -29.73
N TYR A 57 -8.17 -1.26 -30.70
CA TYR A 57 -7.67 0.10 -30.55
C TYR A 57 -8.79 1.13 -30.41
N ILE A 58 -9.90 0.95 -31.12
CA ILE A 58 -11.04 1.89 -31.08
C ILE A 58 -11.76 1.79 -29.75
N THR A 59 -12.02 0.57 -29.30
CA THR A 59 -12.67 0.31 -28.02
C THR A 59 -11.77 0.69 -26.85
N ASP A 60 -10.44 0.55 -27.00
CA ASP A 60 -9.46 1.03 -26.03
C ASP A 60 -9.49 2.54 -25.89
N TRP A 61 -9.36 3.26 -27.02
CA TRP A 61 -9.47 4.71 -27.04
C TRP A 61 -10.79 5.18 -26.43
N PHE A 62 -11.90 4.51 -26.78
CA PHE A 62 -13.23 4.88 -26.31
C PHE A 62 -13.35 4.69 -24.78
N PHE A 63 -12.90 3.55 -24.24
CA PHE A 63 -12.87 3.32 -22.80
C PHE A 63 -12.14 4.44 -22.06
N TRP A 64 -10.92 4.75 -22.50
CA TRP A 64 -10.09 5.77 -21.87
C TRP A 64 -10.73 7.15 -21.94
N HIS A 65 -11.28 7.55 -23.09
CA HIS A 65 -11.78 8.92 -23.28
C HIS A 65 -13.23 9.14 -22.83
N GLN A 66 -14.03 8.08 -22.65
CA GLN A 66 -15.45 8.19 -22.28
C GLN A 66 -15.77 7.59 -20.91
N HIS A 67 -15.06 6.56 -20.47
CA HIS A 67 -15.43 5.79 -19.28
C HIS A 67 -14.40 5.91 -18.15
N ALA A 68 -13.10 5.95 -18.47
CA ALA A 68 -12.07 6.05 -17.46
C ALA A 68 -12.13 7.41 -16.72
N PRO A 69 -11.87 7.44 -15.41
CA PRO A 69 -11.69 8.68 -14.67
C PRO A 69 -10.54 9.52 -15.25
N GLN A 70 -10.80 10.81 -15.46
CA GLN A 70 -9.90 11.73 -16.18
C GLN A 70 -8.85 12.42 -15.28
N ALA A 71 -8.86 12.17 -13.96
CA ALA A 71 -7.81 12.69 -13.08
C ALA A 71 -6.49 11.95 -13.38
N GLU A 72 -5.39 12.69 -13.52
CA GLU A 72 -4.11 12.16 -14.01
C GLU A 72 -3.59 10.98 -13.18
N ASP A 73 -3.65 11.09 -11.85
CA ASP A 73 -3.23 10.05 -10.92
C ASP A 73 -4.06 8.75 -11.06
N ARG A 74 -5.38 8.90 -11.14
CA ARG A 74 -6.32 7.79 -11.35
C ARG A 74 -6.13 7.14 -12.71
N TRP A 75 -5.99 7.95 -13.76
CA TRP A 75 -5.74 7.49 -15.11
C TRP A 75 -4.44 6.68 -15.20
N ALA A 76 -3.35 7.23 -14.68
CA ALA A 76 -2.04 6.58 -14.66
C ALA A 76 -2.07 5.27 -13.85
N PHE A 77 -2.80 5.23 -12.74
CA PHE A 77 -2.93 4.03 -11.92
C PHE A 77 -3.70 2.91 -12.62
N LEU A 78 -4.83 3.22 -13.25
CA LEU A 78 -5.59 2.24 -14.04
C LEU A 78 -4.75 1.71 -15.21
N ARG A 79 -3.96 2.58 -15.87
CA ARG A 79 -3.03 2.16 -16.93
C ARG A 79 -1.94 1.23 -16.41
N TRP A 80 -1.41 1.53 -15.23
CA TRP A 80 -0.43 0.68 -14.56
C TRP A 80 -1.03 -0.69 -14.20
N LEU A 81 -2.29 -0.75 -13.75
CA LEU A 81 -2.99 -2.01 -13.50
C LEU A 81 -3.04 -2.91 -14.74
N GLU A 82 -3.13 -2.34 -15.95
CA GLU A 82 -3.15 -3.10 -17.21
C GLU A 82 -1.75 -3.40 -17.82
N SER A 83 -0.64 -2.99 -17.18
CA SER A 83 0.70 -2.95 -17.82
C SER A 83 0.72 -2.12 -19.12
N ALA A 84 -0.04 -1.01 -19.20
CA ALA A 84 -0.22 -0.29 -20.46
C ALA A 84 1.07 0.33 -21.05
N GLU A 85 2.12 0.51 -20.24
CA GLU A 85 3.43 0.98 -20.70
C GLU A 85 4.34 -0.17 -21.19
N GLU A 86 4.00 -1.41 -20.85
CA GLU A 86 4.81 -2.60 -21.15
C GLU A 86 4.24 -3.42 -22.33
N ARG A 87 2.96 -3.21 -22.67
CA ARG A 87 2.21 -4.01 -23.64
C ARG A 87 1.55 -3.15 -24.71
N SER A 88 1.53 -3.66 -25.94
CA SER A 88 0.69 -3.11 -27.00
C SER A 88 -0.81 -3.31 -26.67
N VAL A 89 -1.71 -2.60 -27.37
CA VAL A 89 -3.15 -2.79 -27.15
C VAL A 89 -3.58 -4.25 -27.38
N PRO A 90 -3.20 -4.94 -28.48
CA PRO A 90 -3.55 -6.34 -28.67
C PRO A 90 -3.04 -7.27 -27.56
N ASP A 91 -1.76 -7.16 -27.18
CA ASP A 91 -1.18 -7.99 -26.10
C ASP A 91 -1.88 -7.73 -24.76
N ARG A 92 -2.32 -6.49 -24.53
CA ARG A 92 -3.05 -6.09 -23.33
C ARG A 92 -4.46 -6.65 -23.34
N TYR A 93 -5.16 -6.60 -24.48
CA TYR A 93 -6.49 -7.18 -24.65
C TYR A 93 -6.47 -8.70 -24.45
N GLU A 94 -5.46 -9.40 -24.97
CA GLU A 94 -5.25 -10.82 -24.72
C GLU A 94 -5.08 -11.10 -23.22
N ALA A 95 -4.20 -10.36 -22.54
CA ALA A 95 -3.98 -10.53 -21.09
C ALA A 95 -5.23 -10.22 -20.24
N LEU A 96 -6.02 -9.21 -20.63
CA LEU A 96 -7.26 -8.85 -19.95
C LEU A 96 -8.39 -9.85 -20.21
N GLY A 97 -8.35 -10.61 -21.30
CA GLY A 97 -9.32 -11.67 -21.59
C GLY A 97 -9.28 -12.81 -20.56
N ASP A 98 -8.08 -13.17 -20.08
CA ASP A 98 -7.88 -14.18 -19.03
C ASP A 98 -7.89 -13.60 -17.60
N GLY A 99 -7.90 -12.26 -17.49
CA GLY A 99 -7.77 -11.51 -16.25
C GLY A 99 -6.31 -11.21 -15.91
N HIS A 100 -6.00 -9.92 -15.74
CA HIS A 100 -4.67 -9.46 -15.36
C HIS A 100 -4.65 -8.94 -13.92
N THR A 101 -3.89 -9.60 -13.05
CA THR A 101 -3.79 -9.23 -11.62
C THR A 101 -2.53 -8.45 -11.31
N ARG A 102 -2.66 -7.37 -10.54
CA ARG A 102 -1.55 -6.66 -9.88
C ARG A 102 -1.81 -6.49 -8.38
N SER A 103 -0.73 -6.50 -7.60
CA SER A 103 -0.78 -6.26 -6.16
C SER A 103 -0.59 -4.77 -5.83
N TRP A 104 -1.33 -4.26 -4.85
CA TRP A 104 -1.19 -2.92 -4.31
C TRP A 104 -1.26 -2.99 -2.78
N GLY A 105 -0.10 -3.04 -2.10
CA GLY A 105 -0.06 -3.42 -0.68
C GLY A 105 -0.59 -4.85 -0.53
N GLN A 106 -1.54 -5.07 0.40
CA GLN A 106 -2.20 -6.36 0.57
C GLN A 106 -3.43 -6.56 -0.33
N LEU A 107 -3.63 -5.71 -1.33
CA LEU A 107 -4.75 -5.81 -2.27
C LEU A 107 -4.31 -6.54 -3.53
N ALA A 108 -5.10 -7.50 -4.00
CA ALA A 108 -5.03 -8.01 -5.36
C ALA A 108 -6.14 -7.35 -6.19
N VAL A 109 -5.74 -6.69 -7.28
CA VAL A 109 -6.64 -6.07 -8.25
C VAL A 109 -6.55 -6.83 -9.55
N THR A 110 -7.63 -7.47 -9.97
CA THR A 110 -7.72 -8.16 -11.26
C THR A 110 -8.55 -7.32 -12.22
N VAL A 111 -7.98 -7.00 -13.38
CA VAL A 111 -8.68 -6.33 -14.48
C VAL A 111 -9.08 -7.37 -15.51
N THR A 112 -10.35 -7.36 -15.90
CA THR A 112 -10.89 -8.20 -16.97
C THR A 112 -11.53 -7.37 -18.06
N LEU A 113 -11.46 -7.85 -19.30
CA LEU A 113 -12.11 -7.22 -20.45
C LEU A 113 -13.57 -7.65 -20.54
N GLY A 114 -14.48 -6.68 -20.54
CA GLY A 114 -15.91 -6.85 -20.80
C GLY A 114 -16.28 -6.67 -22.27
N GLU A 115 -17.59 -6.68 -22.55
CA GLU A 115 -18.09 -6.40 -23.89
C GLU A 115 -17.70 -4.98 -24.35
N GLY A 116 -17.35 -4.83 -25.63
CA GLY A 116 -17.02 -3.51 -26.20
C GLY A 116 -15.75 -2.85 -25.66
N GLY A 117 -14.87 -3.63 -25.01
CA GLY A 117 -13.60 -3.16 -24.45
C GLY A 117 -13.73 -2.45 -23.11
N GLU A 118 -14.88 -2.57 -22.43
CA GLU A 118 -15.01 -2.08 -21.06
C GLU A 118 -14.08 -2.84 -20.11
N ARG A 119 -13.63 -2.18 -19.04
CA ARG A 119 -12.86 -2.83 -17.98
C ARG A 119 -13.76 -3.09 -16.78
N ARG A 120 -13.71 -4.32 -16.29
CA ARG A 120 -14.29 -4.73 -15.02
C ARG A 120 -13.17 -5.12 -14.06
N TYR A 121 -13.40 -4.86 -12.79
CA TYR A 121 -12.38 -5.04 -11.76
C TYR A 121 -12.88 -5.96 -10.66
N ASP A 122 -11.97 -6.80 -10.18
CA ASP A 122 -12.12 -7.49 -8.91
C ASP A 122 -11.08 -6.95 -7.93
N LEU A 123 -11.51 -6.61 -6.72
CA LEU A 123 -10.66 -6.18 -5.62
C LEU A 123 -10.84 -7.12 -4.43
N ARG A 124 -9.74 -7.65 -3.91
CA ARG A 124 -9.73 -8.56 -2.75
C ARG A 124 -8.40 -8.49 -2.01
N HIS A 125 -8.28 -9.18 -0.88
CA HIS A 125 -6.99 -9.37 -0.23
C HIS A 125 -6.07 -10.27 -1.08
N GLU A 126 -4.76 -10.03 -1.08
CA GLU A 126 -3.79 -10.80 -1.88
C GLU A 126 -3.76 -12.29 -1.52
N ALA A 127 -4.01 -12.63 -0.25
CA ALA A 127 -4.13 -14.01 0.20
C ALA A 127 -5.34 -14.74 -0.42
N ASP A 128 -6.34 -14.00 -0.91
CA ASP A 128 -7.53 -14.52 -1.58
C ASP A 128 -7.44 -14.50 -3.11
N ALA A 129 -6.27 -14.21 -3.69
CA ALA A 129 -6.09 -14.11 -5.14
C ALA A 129 -6.55 -15.38 -5.89
N GLY A 130 -6.41 -16.57 -5.26
CA GLY A 130 -6.86 -17.85 -5.79
C GLY A 130 -8.25 -18.31 -5.34
N THR A 131 -8.90 -17.58 -4.44
CA THR A 131 -10.20 -17.98 -3.87
C THR A 131 -11.34 -17.57 -4.80
N PRO A 132 -12.29 -18.45 -5.17
CA PRO A 132 -13.43 -18.05 -6.00
C PRO A 132 -14.26 -16.95 -5.31
N ALA A 133 -14.72 -15.95 -6.06
CA ALA A 133 -15.50 -14.83 -5.49
C ALA A 133 -16.76 -15.30 -4.74
N ALA A 134 -17.37 -16.40 -5.16
CA ALA A 134 -18.54 -17.00 -4.51
C ALA A 134 -18.25 -17.60 -3.11
N GLU A 135 -16.98 -17.79 -2.76
CA GLU A 135 -16.54 -18.26 -1.43
C GLU A 135 -16.15 -17.10 -0.49
N LEU A 136 -16.13 -15.87 -1.01
CA LEU A 136 -15.77 -14.65 -0.27
C LEU A 136 -17.01 -13.82 0.06
N THR A 137 -16.89 -12.92 1.04
CA THR A 137 -17.95 -11.96 1.36
C THR A 137 -17.97 -10.87 0.28
N GLY A 138 -19.04 -10.82 -0.51
CA GLY A 138 -19.21 -9.85 -1.59
C GLY A 138 -19.65 -8.47 -1.11
N HIS A 139 -19.08 -7.43 -1.70
CA HIS A 139 -19.39 -6.02 -1.43
C HIS A 139 -19.57 -5.24 -2.74
N ASP A 140 -20.55 -4.33 -2.76
CA ASP A 140 -20.87 -3.52 -3.94
C ASP A 140 -20.68 -2.00 -3.69
N ASP A 141 -20.89 -1.51 -2.45
CA ASP A 141 -20.64 -0.09 -2.10
C ASP A 141 -19.18 0.09 -1.63
N PRO A 142 -18.36 0.90 -2.31
CA PRO A 142 -16.96 1.10 -1.92
C PRO A 142 -16.81 1.60 -0.48
N ARG A 143 -17.84 2.25 0.10
CA ARG A 143 -17.83 2.71 1.50
C ARG A 143 -17.72 1.58 2.51
N GLU A 144 -18.15 0.37 2.17
CA GLU A 144 -18.02 -0.82 3.03
C GLU A 144 -16.56 -1.18 3.30
N MET A 145 -15.63 -0.72 2.46
CA MET A 145 -14.20 -0.82 2.72
C MET A 145 -13.79 -0.19 4.06
N ARG A 146 -14.49 0.86 4.53
CA ARG A 146 -14.18 1.49 5.82
C ARG A 146 -14.34 0.53 6.98
N ASP A 147 -15.34 -0.32 6.92
CA ASP A 147 -15.63 -1.32 7.94
C ASP A 147 -14.60 -2.46 7.87
N ILE A 148 -14.26 -2.89 6.64
CA ILE A 148 -13.22 -3.91 6.38
C ILE A 148 -11.86 -3.47 6.97
N VAL A 149 -11.46 -2.20 6.75
CA VAL A 149 -10.15 -1.72 7.21
C VAL A 149 -10.13 -1.28 8.67
N GLU A 150 -11.26 -1.27 9.38
CA GLU A 150 -11.37 -0.73 10.73
C GLU A 150 -10.54 -1.54 11.73
N ALA A 151 -10.60 -2.87 11.66
CA ALA A 151 -9.98 -3.77 12.60
C ALA A 151 -9.10 -4.84 11.92
N ASP A 152 -8.18 -5.43 12.69
CA ASP A 152 -7.37 -6.57 12.27
C ASP A 152 -8.08 -7.91 12.54
N GLU A 153 -7.43 -9.03 12.19
CA GLU A 153 -7.92 -10.39 12.42
C GLU A 153 -8.26 -10.70 13.90
N ARG A 154 -7.69 -9.94 14.84
CA ARG A 154 -7.91 -10.08 16.29
C ARG A 154 -9.00 -9.14 16.80
N GLY A 155 -9.67 -8.40 15.91
CA GLY A 155 -10.68 -7.39 16.25
C GLY A 155 -10.10 -6.12 16.87
N ARG A 156 -8.77 -5.88 16.75
CA ARG A 156 -8.14 -4.65 17.25
C ARG A 156 -8.24 -3.57 16.19
N TYR A 157 -8.54 -2.34 16.63
CA TYR A 157 -8.57 -1.19 15.73
C TYR A 157 -7.22 -0.99 15.02
N ARG A 158 -7.27 -0.69 13.72
CA ARG A 158 -6.12 -0.40 12.85
C ARG A 158 -5.91 1.11 12.73
N PRO A 159 -5.05 1.73 13.57
CA PRO A 159 -4.75 3.16 13.47
C PRO A 159 -3.93 3.50 12.22
N LEU A 160 -3.07 2.57 11.78
CA LEU A 160 -2.30 2.67 10.55
C LEU A 160 -2.89 1.74 9.50
N LYS A 161 -3.60 2.30 8.52
CA LYS A 161 -4.26 1.50 7.48
C LYS A 161 -3.28 0.76 6.57
N THR A 162 -2.04 1.22 6.47
CA THR A 162 -0.98 0.56 5.71
C THR A 162 -0.16 -0.44 6.52
N ALA A 163 -0.53 -0.75 7.77
CA ALA A 163 0.07 -1.88 8.47
C ALA A 163 -0.36 -3.19 7.80
N PRO A 164 0.53 -4.20 7.64
CA PRO A 164 0.28 -5.47 6.94
C PRO A 164 -0.61 -6.41 7.77
N THR A 165 -1.82 -5.96 8.06
CA THR A 165 -2.79 -6.55 9.02
C THR A 165 -4.22 -6.43 8.49
N LEU A 166 -4.38 -6.14 7.19
CA LEU A 166 -5.70 -6.16 6.55
C LEU A 166 -6.26 -7.59 6.63
N VAL A 167 -7.54 -7.69 6.97
CA VAL A 167 -8.24 -8.99 6.99
C VAL A 167 -8.50 -9.47 5.57
N ASP A 168 -8.51 -10.79 5.39
CA ASP A 168 -8.93 -11.48 4.17
C ASP A 168 -10.41 -11.89 4.25
N GLY A 169 -10.92 -12.63 3.27
CA GLY A 169 -12.28 -13.19 3.25
C GLY A 169 -13.35 -12.31 2.60
N TRP A 170 -12.97 -11.28 1.83
CA TRP A 170 -13.88 -10.33 1.19
C TRP A 170 -13.50 -10.08 -0.28
N VAL A 171 -14.48 -9.62 -1.06
CA VAL A 171 -14.30 -9.26 -2.47
C VAL A 171 -15.26 -8.14 -2.90
N PHE A 172 -14.78 -7.18 -3.68
CA PHE A 172 -15.62 -6.38 -4.57
C PHE A 172 -15.47 -6.99 -5.96
N HIS A 173 -16.54 -7.61 -6.44
CA HIS A 173 -16.51 -8.40 -7.67
C HIS A 173 -17.21 -7.65 -8.81
N ASP A 174 -16.63 -7.71 -10.01
CA ASP A 174 -17.20 -7.13 -11.22
C ASP A 174 -17.65 -5.68 -10.98
N ILE A 175 -16.73 -4.81 -10.55
CA ILE A 175 -16.99 -3.37 -10.31
C ILE A 175 -16.41 -2.50 -11.44
N ASP A 176 -16.86 -1.25 -11.51
CA ASP A 176 -16.28 -0.26 -12.43
C ASP A 176 -15.03 0.44 -11.86
N ALA A 177 -14.33 1.17 -12.73
CA ALA A 177 -13.09 1.86 -12.37
C ALA A 177 -13.27 2.90 -11.25
N ALA A 178 -14.41 3.60 -11.23
CA ALA A 178 -14.68 4.63 -10.23
C ALA A 178 -14.85 4.00 -8.84
N THR A 179 -15.62 2.91 -8.77
CA THR A 179 -15.86 2.13 -7.56
C THR A 179 -14.56 1.52 -7.03
N LEU A 180 -13.74 0.95 -7.93
CA LEU A 180 -12.42 0.41 -7.56
C LEU A 180 -11.55 1.49 -6.90
N LEU A 181 -11.41 2.65 -7.53
CA LEU A 181 -10.55 3.72 -7.04
C LEU A 181 -11.06 4.29 -5.72
N GLU A 182 -12.37 4.38 -5.52
CA GLU A 182 -12.94 4.77 -4.23
C GLU A 182 -12.65 3.73 -3.13
N ALA A 183 -12.79 2.44 -3.42
CA ALA A 183 -12.47 1.37 -2.48
C ALA A 183 -10.97 1.39 -2.11
N ILE A 184 -10.07 1.55 -3.08
CA ILE A 184 -8.63 1.70 -2.83
C ILE A 184 -8.35 2.94 -1.97
N GLU A 185 -9.01 4.07 -2.23
CA GLU A 185 -8.82 5.30 -1.44
C GLU A 185 -9.31 5.12 0.00
N TYR A 186 -10.39 4.36 0.24
CA TYR A 186 -10.80 4.03 1.61
C TYR A 186 -9.85 3.04 2.31
N CYS A 187 -9.25 2.12 1.55
CA CYS A 187 -8.30 1.15 2.10
C CYS A 187 -6.95 1.79 2.42
N TYR A 188 -6.34 2.44 1.44
CA TYR A 188 -5.03 3.06 1.51
C TYR A 188 -5.07 4.52 1.01
N PRO A 189 -5.53 5.44 1.87
CA PRO A 189 -5.73 6.84 1.49
C PRO A 189 -4.47 7.50 0.90
N ALA A 190 -4.67 8.27 -0.17
CA ALA A 190 -3.66 9.03 -0.90
C ALA A 190 -2.49 8.22 -1.49
N THR A 191 -2.54 6.88 -1.48
CA THR A 191 -1.43 6.07 -2.01
C THR A 191 -1.27 6.20 -3.51
N VAL A 192 -2.39 6.18 -4.26
CA VAL A 192 -2.40 6.37 -5.72
C VAL A 192 -1.85 7.75 -6.10
N ALA A 193 -2.33 8.80 -5.44
CA ALA A 193 -1.90 10.17 -5.69
C ALA A 193 -0.40 10.38 -5.41
N ASN A 194 0.11 9.86 -4.29
CA ASN A 194 1.52 10.00 -3.94
C ASN A 194 2.43 9.16 -4.86
N TRP A 195 2.02 7.96 -5.23
CA TRP A 195 2.72 7.14 -6.22
C TRP A 195 2.81 7.83 -7.58
N HIS A 196 1.73 8.47 -8.03
CA HIS A 196 1.75 9.25 -9.27
C HIS A 196 2.73 10.42 -9.18
N ARG A 197 2.66 11.22 -8.10
CA ARG A 197 3.59 12.35 -7.89
C ARG A 197 5.05 11.92 -7.87
N GLU A 198 5.36 10.78 -7.27
CA GLU A 198 6.72 10.23 -7.28
C GLU A 198 7.22 9.95 -8.69
N ARG A 199 6.38 9.34 -9.53
CA ARG A 199 6.73 9.03 -10.92
C ARG A 199 6.97 10.29 -11.75
N GLU A 200 6.24 11.36 -11.48
CA GLU A 200 6.42 12.66 -12.12
C GLU A 200 7.58 13.48 -11.50
N GLY A 201 8.23 12.99 -10.44
CA GLY A 201 9.28 13.72 -9.73
C GLY A 201 8.77 14.92 -8.90
N GLU A 202 7.48 14.92 -8.57
CA GLU A 202 6.77 15.98 -7.85
C GLU A 202 6.36 15.57 -6.42
N LEU A 203 6.83 14.44 -5.92
CA LEU A 203 6.55 14.01 -4.54
C LEU A 203 7.14 15.00 -3.54
N ASP A 204 6.27 15.64 -2.78
CA ASP A 204 6.63 16.59 -1.74
C ASP A 204 6.93 15.87 -0.42
N ILE A 205 8.23 15.62 -0.20
CA ILE A 205 8.74 14.93 0.98
C ILE A 205 8.93 15.92 2.12
N SER A 206 8.35 15.61 3.29
CA SER A 206 8.66 16.27 4.56
C SER A 206 9.53 15.35 5.40
N HIS A 207 10.79 15.74 5.57
CA HIS A 207 11.77 14.98 6.35
C HIS A 207 11.45 15.02 7.86
N TRP A 208 12.16 14.19 8.63
CA TRP A 208 11.99 14.09 10.08
C TRP A 208 12.03 15.45 10.77
N ARG A 209 13.12 16.22 10.60
CA ARG A 209 13.30 17.49 11.31
C ARG A 209 12.18 18.48 11.02
N GLU A 210 11.84 18.64 9.75
CA GLU A 210 10.75 19.51 9.31
C GLU A 210 9.40 19.11 9.96
N THR A 211 9.17 17.81 10.10
CA THR A 211 7.96 17.25 10.72
C THR A 211 7.95 17.46 12.23
N MET A 212 9.09 17.28 12.91
CA MET A 212 9.20 17.44 14.37
C MET A 212 9.17 18.90 14.81
N GLU A 213 9.69 19.82 14.00
CA GLU A 213 9.61 21.27 14.23
C GLU A 213 8.16 21.79 14.26
N ARG A 214 7.24 21.14 13.52
CA ARG A 214 5.80 21.47 13.52
C ARG A 214 5.06 20.98 14.77
N GLN A 215 5.61 20.04 15.52
CA GLN A 215 4.91 19.43 16.64
C GLN A 215 4.82 20.39 17.82
N THR A 216 3.62 20.55 18.37
CA THR A 216 3.35 21.47 19.49
C THR A 216 2.55 20.79 20.60
N GLY A 217 2.33 21.50 21.71
CA GLY A 217 1.57 20.99 22.85
C GLY A 217 2.22 19.74 23.46
N ILE A 218 1.44 18.67 23.65
CA ILE A 218 1.93 17.43 24.27
C ILE A 218 3.03 16.74 23.45
N TYR A 219 3.13 17.01 22.14
CA TYR A 219 4.12 16.42 21.24
C TYR A 219 5.40 17.26 21.11
N GLY A 220 5.40 18.52 21.57
CA GLY A 220 6.58 19.40 21.47
C GLY A 220 7.82 18.89 22.22
N VAL A 221 7.66 17.92 23.13
CA VAL A 221 8.79 17.27 23.81
C VAL A 221 9.75 16.60 22.83
N ILE A 222 9.28 16.13 21.66
CA ILE A 222 10.12 15.45 20.66
C ILE A 222 11.29 16.33 20.20
N GLN A 223 11.07 17.65 20.14
CA GLN A 223 12.11 18.63 19.77
C GLN A 223 13.29 18.66 20.75
N THR A 224 13.15 18.10 21.95
CA THR A 224 14.27 17.97 22.89
C THR A 224 15.19 16.80 22.60
N TRP A 225 14.72 15.81 21.84
CA TRP A 225 15.52 14.69 21.35
C TRP A 225 16.21 15.06 20.04
N ASP A 226 15.49 15.80 19.19
CA ASP A 226 15.93 16.27 17.88
C ASP A 226 16.81 17.54 17.95
N ARG A 227 17.85 17.53 18.78
CA ARG A 227 18.73 18.70 19.03
C ARG A 227 19.94 18.81 18.10
N GLY A 228 20.05 17.93 17.10
CA GLY A 228 21.16 17.94 16.14
C GLY A 228 22.48 17.33 16.64
N GLU A 229 22.46 16.64 17.79
CA GLU A 229 23.60 15.87 18.30
C GLU A 229 23.60 14.43 17.74
N GLY A 230 23.33 14.28 16.43
CA GLY A 230 23.20 12.99 15.73
C GLY A 230 21.77 12.61 15.37
N HIS A 231 21.61 11.51 14.63
CA HIS A 231 20.32 11.01 14.12
C HIS A 231 20.03 9.55 14.49
N ASP A 232 20.83 8.94 15.38
CA ASP A 232 20.68 7.54 15.82
C ASP A 232 19.27 7.25 16.36
N HIS A 233 18.68 8.22 17.05
CA HIS A 233 17.30 8.11 17.54
C HIS A 233 16.28 7.95 16.41
N VAL A 234 16.52 8.60 15.26
CA VAL A 234 15.66 8.52 14.09
C VAL A 234 15.88 7.19 13.36
N GLU A 235 17.10 6.66 13.36
CA GLU A 235 17.40 5.31 12.86
C GLU A 235 16.57 4.28 13.63
N TRP A 236 16.61 4.30 14.96
CA TRP A 236 15.83 3.36 15.78
C TRP A 236 14.32 3.52 15.57
N VAL A 237 13.84 4.75 15.39
CA VAL A 237 12.44 5.01 15.07
C VAL A 237 12.06 4.42 13.72
N ALA A 238 12.89 4.62 12.70
CA ALA A 238 12.67 4.08 11.36
C ALA A 238 12.70 2.55 11.38
N GLU A 239 13.68 1.95 12.05
CA GLU A 239 13.83 0.50 12.17
C GLU A 239 12.62 -0.13 12.88
N ALA A 240 12.17 0.48 13.98
CA ALA A 240 11.05 -0.03 14.77
C ALA A 240 9.67 0.20 14.14
N CYS A 241 9.46 1.32 13.41
CA CYS A 241 8.13 1.72 12.93
C CYS A 241 7.91 1.52 11.43
N CYS A 242 8.96 1.50 10.62
CA CYS A 242 8.87 1.68 9.17
C CYS A 242 9.41 0.51 8.36
N ALA A 243 9.82 -0.58 9.01
CA ALA A 243 10.10 -1.84 8.32
C ALA A 243 8.85 -2.38 7.60
N ASP A 244 9.04 -3.18 6.54
CA ASP A 244 7.94 -3.76 5.76
C ASP A 244 7.01 -4.67 6.58
N SER A 245 7.50 -5.23 7.68
CA SER A 245 6.68 -5.97 8.65
C SER A 245 5.70 -5.09 9.44
N GLN A 246 5.92 -3.77 9.45
CA GLN A 246 5.12 -2.79 10.18
C GLN A 246 4.30 -1.88 9.26
N CYS A 247 4.78 -1.59 8.04
CA CYS A 247 4.13 -0.69 7.10
C CYS A 247 4.41 -1.06 5.65
N LEU A 248 3.37 -1.08 4.81
CA LEU A 248 3.44 -1.38 3.38
C LEU A 248 3.97 -0.22 2.51
N LYS A 249 4.23 0.95 3.10
CA LYS A 249 4.73 2.12 2.37
C LYS A 249 6.26 2.09 2.35
N ARG A 250 6.86 2.43 1.20
CA ARG A 250 8.30 2.72 1.13
C ARG A 250 8.60 4.10 1.68
N ARG A 251 9.43 4.20 2.72
CA ARG A 251 9.84 5.45 3.36
C ARG A 251 10.76 6.27 2.45
N GLU A 252 10.28 7.44 2.03
CA GLU A 252 11.05 8.41 1.26
C GLU A 252 11.62 9.54 2.14
N TRP A 253 10.93 9.87 3.25
CA TRP A 253 11.43 10.88 4.18
C TRP A 253 12.72 10.41 4.86
N GLN A 254 13.74 11.26 4.93
CA GLN A 254 15.01 11.02 5.64
C GLN A 254 15.11 11.86 6.92
N TYR A 255 16.30 11.96 7.54
CA TYR A 255 16.50 12.84 8.69
C TYR A 255 16.25 14.31 8.33
N ASP A 256 16.92 14.79 7.29
CA ASP A 256 16.67 16.06 6.61
C ASP A 256 17.03 15.96 5.12
N GLY A 257 16.97 17.07 4.37
CA GLY A 257 17.27 17.07 2.94
C GLY A 257 18.75 16.91 2.57
N GLU A 258 19.65 16.83 3.57
CA GLU A 258 21.09 16.65 3.38
C GLU A 258 21.62 15.37 4.03
N THR A 259 20.84 14.73 4.89
CA THR A 259 21.24 13.59 5.72
C THR A 259 20.30 12.41 5.53
N ASP A 260 20.80 11.39 4.84
CA ASP A 260 20.10 10.12 4.65
C ASP A 260 20.19 9.24 5.90
N LEU A 261 19.13 8.48 6.17
CA LEU A 261 19.15 7.40 7.15
C LEU A 261 19.77 6.14 6.52
N SER A 262 20.53 5.42 7.33
CA SER A 262 21.12 4.13 6.97
C SER A 262 20.12 2.97 7.05
N THR A 263 19.07 3.11 7.87
CA THR A 263 17.96 2.16 7.93
C THR A 263 17.24 2.13 6.59
N ASP A 264 16.95 0.93 6.07
CA ASP A 264 16.25 0.77 4.80
C ASP A 264 14.86 1.41 4.81
N GLY A 265 14.43 1.93 3.66
CA GLY A 265 13.12 2.56 3.48
C GLY A 265 12.00 1.54 3.26
N GLY A 266 12.33 0.28 2.98
CA GLY A 266 11.38 -0.78 2.63
C GLY A 266 11.07 -0.85 1.14
N ASP A 267 10.43 -1.93 0.71
CA ASP A 267 10.20 -2.26 -0.70
C ASP A 267 8.78 -1.94 -1.18
N GLY A 268 7.99 -1.23 -0.36
CA GLY A 268 6.60 -0.88 -0.65
C GLY A 268 6.38 -0.23 -2.02
N ALA A 269 5.29 -0.62 -2.69
CA ALA A 269 4.95 -0.13 -4.04
C ALA A 269 4.62 1.37 -4.09
N PHE A 270 4.16 1.96 -2.97
CA PHE A 270 3.78 3.36 -2.87
C PHE A 270 4.57 4.10 -1.77
N PRO A 271 4.92 5.37 -2.01
CA PRO A 271 5.83 6.10 -1.12
C PRO A 271 5.17 6.65 0.15
N CYS A 272 5.99 6.79 1.19
CA CYS A 272 5.73 7.48 2.45
C CYS A 272 6.56 8.76 2.49
N ARG A 273 5.90 9.88 2.16
CA ARG A 273 6.50 11.22 2.09
C ARG A 273 6.77 11.91 3.43
N GLU A 274 6.24 11.42 4.55
CA GLU A 274 6.34 12.10 5.86
C GLU A 274 6.19 11.11 7.02
N PRO A 275 6.88 11.32 8.17
CA PRO A 275 6.60 10.59 9.41
C PRO A 275 5.12 10.67 9.80
N CYS A 276 4.46 9.51 9.90
CA CYS A 276 3.03 9.46 10.18
C CYS A 276 2.71 9.73 11.67
N SER A 277 1.42 9.88 11.99
CA SER A 277 0.97 10.14 13.36
C SER A 277 1.33 9.04 14.37
N VAL A 278 1.47 7.78 13.91
CA VAL A 278 1.93 6.67 14.75
C VAL A 278 3.41 6.86 15.09
N VAL A 279 4.25 7.21 14.11
CA VAL A 279 5.67 7.53 14.31
C VAL A 279 5.82 8.71 15.28
N VAL A 280 5.09 9.80 15.09
CA VAL A 280 5.11 10.97 16.00
C VAL A 280 4.70 10.57 17.43
N SER A 281 3.71 9.69 17.56
CA SER A 281 3.25 9.22 18.88
C SER A 281 4.28 8.31 19.56
N ALA A 282 4.94 7.43 18.80
CA ALA A 282 6.02 6.56 19.28
C ALA A 282 7.25 7.40 19.68
N ALA A 283 7.69 8.31 18.82
CA ALA A 283 8.78 9.23 19.06
C ALA A 283 8.57 10.01 20.36
N ARG A 284 7.36 10.54 20.61
CA ARG A 284 7.02 11.21 21.86
C ARG A 284 7.25 10.33 23.08
N GLN A 285 6.85 9.06 23.01
CA GLN A 285 7.01 8.15 24.14
C GLN A 285 8.49 7.82 24.37
N TRP A 286 9.23 7.54 23.30
CA TRP A 286 10.64 7.20 23.38
C TRP A 286 11.52 8.37 23.80
N THR A 287 11.22 9.60 23.35
CA THR A 287 11.90 10.81 23.86
C THR A 287 11.83 10.93 25.39
N LYS A 288 10.74 10.49 26.01
CA LYS A 288 10.62 10.50 27.47
C LYS A 288 11.47 9.42 28.13
N LEU A 289 11.46 8.22 27.56
CA LEU A 289 12.25 7.09 28.06
C LEU A 289 13.75 7.40 27.96
N GLU A 290 14.19 7.93 26.82
CA GLU A 290 15.59 8.31 26.60
C GLU A 290 16.01 9.56 27.38
N GLY A 291 15.04 10.29 27.94
CA GLY A 291 15.30 11.36 28.90
C GLY A 291 15.66 10.85 30.30
N GLU A 292 15.46 9.56 30.58
CA GLU A 292 15.79 8.97 31.88
C GLU A 292 17.29 8.74 32.02
N GLN A 293 17.81 8.94 33.23
CA GLN A 293 19.22 8.64 33.51
C GLN A 293 19.42 7.13 33.61
N SER A 294 20.31 6.59 32.79
CA SER A 294 20.68 5.18 32.82
C SER A 294 21.18 4.77 34.21
N ARG A 295 20.81 3.56 34.62
CA ARG A 295 21.22 2.95 35.88
C ARG A 295 21.69 1.52 35.64
N THR A 296 22.59 1.06 36.49
CA THR A 296 23.06 -0.33 36.48
C THR A 296 22.21 -1.15 37.45
N TYR A 297 21.66 -2.26 36.95
CA TYR A 297 21.00 -3.28 37.74
C TYR A 297 21.81 -4.57 37.63
N GLU A 298 22.11 -5.21 38.76
CA GLU A 298 22.92 -6.43 38.81
C GLU A 298 22.11 -7.60 39.38
N PHE A 299 22.02 -8.70 38.64
CA PHE A 299 21.40 -9.95 39.06
C PHE A 299 22.02 -11.13 38.29
N GLU A 300 21.87 -12.34 38.83
CA GLU A 300 22.44 -13.56 38.25
C GLU A 300 21.41 -14.33 37.42
N LEU A 301 21.78 -14.69 36.19
CA LEU A 301 21.02 -15.56 35.30
C LEU A 301 21.90 -16.71 34.83
N THR A 302 21.32 -17.90 34.66
CA THR A 302 21.96 -18.94 33.86
C THR A 302 21.98 -18.54 32.38
N PRO A 303 22.90 -19.08 31.55
CA PRO A 303 22.93 -18.78 30.13
C PRO A 303 21.59 -18.98 29.43
N SER A 304 20.89 -20.08 29.73
CA SER A 304 19.59 -20.39 29.14
C SER A 304 18.46 -19.45 29.59
N GLU A 305 18.57 -18.84 30.77
CA GLU A 305 17.60 -17.83 31.22
C GLU A 305 17.81 -16.51 30.51
N LYS A 306 19.07 -16.10 30.30
CA LYS A 306 19.40 -14.93 29.49
C LYS A 306 18.96 -15.12 28.03
N GLU A 307 19.30 -16.25 27.42
CA GLU A 307 18.86 -16.61 26.07
C GLU A 307 17.33 -16.59 25.94
N GLN A 308 16.62 -17.02 26.98
CA GLN A 308 15.17 -16.98 27.00
C GLN A 308 14.62 -15.53 27.02
N LEU A 309 15.24 -14.63 27.78
CA LEU A 309 14.84 -13.21 27.80
C LEU A 309 15.09 -12.54 26.45
N GLU A 310 16.21 -12.84 25.79
CA GLU A 310 16.52 -12.35 24.44
C GLU A 310 15.48 -12.85 23.43
N ALA A 311 15.19 -14.16 23.42
CA ALA A 311 14.17 -14.74 22.55
C ALA A 311 12.77 -14.15 22.80
N LEU A 312 12.46 -13.76 24.04
CA LEU A 312 11.20 -13.09 24.37
C LEU A 312 11.10 -11.69 23.77
N VAL A 313 12.19 -10.92 23.80
CA VAL A 313 12.25 -9.60 23.16
C VAL A 313 12.03 -9.75 21.65
N ASP A 314 12.77 -10.65 21.00
CA ASP A 314 12.67 -10.88 19.56
C ASP A 314 11.26 -11.35 19.16
N ALA A 315 10.67 -12.28 19.90
CA ALA A 315 9.33 -12.79 19.58
C ALA A 315 8.22 -11.74 19.76
N VAL A 316 8.40 -10.79 20.67
CA VAL A 316 7.45 -9.68 20.84
C VAL A 316 7.65 -8.63 19.75
N ALA A 317 8.90 -8.27 19.45
CA ALA A 317 9.25 -7.33 18.39
C ALA A 317 8.72 -7.78 17.03
N ASP A 318 8.83 -9.07 16.73
CA ASP A 318 8.36 -9.65 15.46
C ASP A 318 6.87 -10.03 15.47
N GLY A 319 6.14 -9.79 16.57
CA GLY A 319 4.71 -10.15 16.69
C GLY A 319 4.40 -11.65 16.81
N ARG A 320 5.42 -12.52 16.80
CA ARG A 320 5.33 -13.99 16.81
C ARG A 320 4.91 -14.59 18.15
N ALA A 321 4.94 -13.83 19.25
CA ALA A 321 4.67 -14.33 20.59
C ALA A 321 3.29 -15.03 20.75
N ALA A 322 2.28 -14.63 19.97
CA ALA A 322 0.93 -15.22 20.02
C ALA A 322 0.78 -16.50 19.18
N GLU A 323 1.73 -16.78 18.27
CA GLU A 323 1.69 -17.94 17.36
C GLU A 323 2.30 -19.20 17.99
N ILE A 324 3.13 -19.02 19.02
CA ILE A 324 3.83 -20.11 19.70
C ILE A 324 2.83 -20.95 20.50
N ARG A 325 2.71 -22.23 20.16
CA ARG A 325 1.74 -23.13 20.77
C ARG A 325 2.20 -23.54 22.17
N GLU A 326 1.25 -23.88 23.04
CA GLU A 326 1.56 -24.23 24.43
C GLU A 326 2.53 -25.40 24.57
N ALA A 327 2.46 -26.37 23.66
CA ALA A 327 3.32 -27.56 23.66
C ALA A 327 4.71 -27.35 23.05
N ASP A 328 4.98 -26.19 22.42
CA ASP A 328 6.27 -25.87 21.80
C ASP A 328 7.28 -25.38 22.85
N LEU A 329 7.53 -26.22 23.87
CA LEU A 329 8.35 -25.91 25.04
C LEU A 329 9.83 -25.64 24.71
N TYR A 330 10.30 -25.94 23.50
CA TYR A 330 11.67 -25.64 23.11
C TYR A 330 11.87 -24.18 22.69
N ASP A 331 10.79 -23.49 22.32
CA ASP A 331 10.82 -22.07 21.99
C ASP A 331 11.05 -21.22 23.25
N GLY A 332 11.98 -20.27 23.18
CA GLY A 332 12.33 -19.39 24.29
C GLY A 332 11.18 -18.45 24.70
N ALA A 333 10.33 -18.06 23.75
CA ALA A 333 9.19 -17.18 23.99
C ALA A 333 7.90 -17.95 24.36
N ASN A 334 7.97 -19.28 24.51
CA ASN A 334 6.84 -20.09 24.92
C ASN A 334 6.23 -19.63 26.25
N ARG A 335 4.89 -19.51 26.27
CA ARG A 335 4.12 -19.03 27.43
C ARG A 335 4.40 -19.78 28.74
N TYR A 336 4.53 -21.11 28.72
CA TYR A 336 4.80 -21.88 29.93
C TYR A 336 6.21 -21.66 30.45
N ARG A 337 7.20 -21.51 29.56
CA ARG A 337 8.55 -21.14 29.95
C ARG A 337 8.63 -19.75 30.55
N THR A 338 7.96 -18.77 29.97
CA THR A 338 7.88 -17.41 30.54
C THR A 338 7.23 -17.42 31.92
N ARG A 339 6.18 -18.21 32.12
CA ARG A 339 5.53 -18.38 33.43
C ARG A 339 6.44 -19.04 34.45
N PHE A 340 7.20 -20.06 34.06
CA PHE A 340 8.19 -20.71 34.92
C PHE A 340 9.30 -19.74 35.32
N LEU A 341 9.85 -19.00 34.36
CA LEU A 341 10.89 -17.99 34.60
C LEU A 341 10.39 -16.93 35.59
N ARG A 342 9.16 -16.41 35.39
CA ARG A 342 8.54 -15.46 36.31
C ARG A 342 8.39 -16.03 37.71
N ALA A 343 7.90 -17.27 37.85
CA ALA A 343 7.72 -17.90 39.15
C ALA A 343 9.04 -18.19 39.88
N LYS A 344 10.14 -18.34 39.13
CA LYS A 344 11.47 -18.60 39.69
C LYS A 344 12.20 -17.31 40.08
N LEU A 345 12.15 -16.29 39.23
CA LEU A 345 13.02 -15.12 39.34
C LEU A 345 12.35 -13.90 39.98
N PHE A 346 11.02 -13.78 39.95
CA PHE A 346 10.35 -12.61 40.52
C PHE A 346 10.07 -12.84 42.01
N ASP A 347 10.33 -11.82 42.83
CA ASP A 347 9.93 -11.82 44.23
C ASP A 347 8.42 -11.53 44.40
N ASP A 348 7.94 -11.52 45.65
CA ASP A 348 6.53 -11.27 45.97
C ASP A 348 6.09 -9.82 45.65
N GLU A 349 7.04 -8.90 45.46
CA GLU A 349 6.82 -7.49 45.08
C GLU A 349 6.84 -7.29 43.55
N GLY A 350 7.19 -8.32 42.80
CA GLY A 350 7.28 -8.29 41.34
C GLY A 350 8.62 -7.77 40.80
N ASN A 351 9.67 -7.71 41.63
CA ASN A 351 11.01 -7.34 41.21
C ASN A 351 11.72 -8.53 40.57
N LEU A 352 12.31 -8.31 39.39
CA LEU A 352 13.16 -9.32 38.74
C LEU A 352 14.39 -9.60 39.60
N CYS A 353 14.58 -10.86 39.97
CA CYS A 353 15.66 -11.33 40.84
C CYS A 353 15.73 -10.63 42.21
N GLY A 354 14.61 -10.08 42.69
CA GLY A 354 14.56 -9.31 43.94
C GLY A 354 15.28 -7.95 43.87
N VAL A 355 15.58 -7.45 42.67
CA VAL A 355 16.26 -6.16 42.47
C VAL A 355 15.22 -5.07 42.18
N PRO A 356 15.05 -4.07 43.07
CA PRO A 356 14.08 -2.99 42.87
C PRO A 356 14.35 -2.18 41.60
N THR A 357 13.28 -1.88 40.85
CA THR A 357 13.38 -1.06 39.62
C THR A 357 13.56 0.43 39.94
N SER A 358 12.93 0.91 41.02
CA SER A 358 13.12 2.27 41.54
C SER A 358 13.82 2.20 42.90
N PRO A 359 14.57 3.24 43.31
CA PRO A 359 15.12 3.31 44.65
C PRO A 359 13.93 3.41 45.62
N GLU A 360 14.04 2.79 46.79
CA GLU A 360 13.17 3.16 47.91
C GLU A 360 13.40 4.65 48.21
N GLU A 361 12.31 5.43 48.33
CA GLU A 361 12.37 6.85 48.69
C GLU A 361 13.00 7.10 50.07
#